data_AF-A0A1C5AU41-F1
#
_entry.id   AF-A0A1C5AU41-F1
#
_cell.length_a   1.000
_cell.length_b   1.000
_cell.length_c   1.000
_cell.angle_alpha   90.00
_cell.angle_beta   90.00
_cell.angle_gamma   90.00
#
_symmetry.space_group_name_H-M   'P 1'
#
loop_
_entity.id
_entity.type
_entity.pdbx_description
1 polymer ?
#
loop_
_entity_poly.entity_id
_entity_poly.type
_entity_poly.pdbx_seq_one_letter_code
_entity_poly.pdbx_strand_id
1 'polypeptide(L)'
;MITSHPPNSQPEILQQVVAELRKEGWSTNVEPRGTLLPETLRDFTPDLIASRGDEILVVEFASRQTAKSEQIDALSRRVAALPRARFEVYWLGDTPEHEPALLDVLKLTNEASLISELSPAAGLLTAWAALEGAITHFATKAGEASSWQPPRRLLSTLSSKGLINEADFDRLIKLSTLRNIIAHQGRPMTPARADIKYLIEFTQRLATGKYISSDQMAEWFLEHYEDPVNQLPYDHHEGGYQYFDNGPHDAGDIMRDKFPDATEADIEEAVRLVEETSTDWVTKRGTEPPD
;
A
#
# COMPACT_ATOMS: atom_id res chain seq x y z
N MET A 1 -2.91 22.52 -2.80
CA MET A 1 -2.64 21.43 -3.76
C MET A 1 -3.42 20.23 -3.22
N ILE A 2 -4.56 19.88 -3.82
CA ILE A 2 -5.51 18.91 -3.23
C ILE A 2 -5.20 17.54 -3.83
N THR A 3 -4.56 16.68 -3.05
CA THR A 3 -4.34 15.26 -3.38
C THR A 3 -5.64 14.50 -3.17
N SER A 4 -6.42 14.32 -4.24
CA SER A 4 -7.62 13.50 -4.22
C SER A 4 -7.23 12.03 -4.14
N HIS A 5 -7.36 11.44 -2.95
CA HIS A 5 -7.32 10.01 -2.75
C HIS A 5 -8.59 9.43 -3.37
N PRO A 6 -8.52 8.37 -4.21
CA PRO A 6 -9.75 7.68 -4.55
C PRO A 6 -10.27 6.95 -3.27
N PRO A 7 -11.50 6.45 -3.23
CA PRO A 7 -12.14 6.07 -1.98
C PRO A 7 -12.16 4.54 -1.81
N ASN A 8 -12.14 4.07 -0.56
CA ASN A 8 -12.06 2.64 -0.18
C ASN A 8 -13.28 2.09 0.55
N SER A 9 -14.07 2.97 1.14
CA SER A 9 -15.27 2.62 1.89
C SER A 9 -16.50 3.16 1.17
N GLN A 10 -17.65 2.50 1.29
CA GLN A 10 -18.91 2.98 0.72
C GLN A 10 -19.16 4.46 1.05
N PRO A 11 -18.95 4.96 2.29
CA PRO A 11 -19.12 6.38 2.61
C PRO A 11 -18.18 7.31 1.84
N GLU A 12 -16.91 6.92 1.63
CA GLU A 12 -15.96 7.75 0.89
C GLU A 12 -16.27 7.77 -0.61
N ILE A 13 -16.66 6.63 -1.19
CA ILE A 13 -17.00 6.55 -2.62
C ILE A 13 -18.28 7.34 -2.88
N LEU A 14 -19.25 7.19 -2.00
CA LEU A 14 -20.46 8.01 -2.00
C LEU A 14 -20.12 9.50 -1.93
N GLN A 15 -19.21 9.93 -1.04
CA GLN A 15 -18.82 11.34 -0.95
C GLN A 15 -18.14 11.85 -2.22
N GLN A 16 -17.25 11.06 -2.84
CA GLN A 16 -16.61 11.44 -4.10
C GLN A 16 -17.65 11.57 -5.22
N VAL A 17 -18.52 10.56 -5.39
CA VAL A 17 -19.57 10.55 -6.41
C VAL A 17 -20.52 11.74 -6.22
N VAL A 18 -20.93 12.02 -4.98
CA VAL A 18 -21.76 13.19 -4.66
C VAL A 18 -21.05 14.51 -5.01
N ALA A 19 -19.76 14.64 -4.70
CA ALA A 19 -19.00 15.84 -5.01
C ALA A 19 -18.86 16.07 -6.52
N GLU A 20 -18.59 15.02 -7.28
CA GLU A 20 -18.49 15.06 -8.75
C GLU A 20 -19.84 15.42 -9.39
N LEU A 21 -20.92 14.75 -8.99
CA LEU A 21 -22.26 15.04 -9.49
C LEU A 21 -22.70 16.48 -9.21
N ARG A 22 -22.43 16.99 -8.00
CA ARG A 22 -22.71 18.40 -7.67
C ARG A 22 -21.92 19.38 -8.53
N LYS A 23 -20.65 19.08 -8.80
CA LYS A 23 -19.80 19.88 -9.71
C LYS A 23 -20.35 19.90 -11.14
N GLU A 24 -20.98 18.82 -11.57
CA GLU A 24 -21.67 18.69 -12.87
C GLU A 24 -23.10 19.27 -12.89
N GLY A 25 -23.53 19.89 -11.80
CA GLY A 25 -24.83 20.56 -11.70
C GLY A 25 -26.00 19.65 -11.31
N TRP A 26 -25.74 18.45 -10.78
CA TRP A 26 -26.78 17.58 -10.26
C TRP A 26 -27.16 17.93 -8.81
N SER A 27 -28.45 17.82 -8.51
CA SER A 27 -28.96 17.83 -7.12
C SER A 27 -28.97 16.39 -6.59
N THR A 28 -28.32 16.15 -5.46
CA THR A 28 -28.08 14.80 -4.92
C THR A 28 -28.80 14.59 -3.59
N ASN A 29 -29.52 13.48 -3.43
CA ASN A 29 -30.06 13.01 -2.15
C ASN A 29 -29.47 11.64 -1.81
N VAL A 30 -28.81 11.54 -0.66
CA VAL A 30 -28.24 10.30 -0.12
C VAL A 30 -29.31 9.57 0.70
N GLU A 31 -29.39 8.25 0.56
CA GLU A 31 -30.43 7.39 1.16
C GLU A 31 -31.86 7.97 1.03
N PRO A 32 -32.30 8.34 -0.18
CA PRO A 32 -33.62 8.93 -0.39
C PRO A 32 -34.73 7.98 0.07
N ARG A 33 -35.74 8.53 0.75
CA ARG A 33 -36.93 7.80 1.19
C ARG A 33 -38.21 8.58 0.89
N GLY A 34 -39.30 7.85 0.71
CA GLY A 34 -40.65 8.41 0.59
C GLY A 34 -40.79 9.38 -0.59
N THR A 35 -41.07 10.65 -0.29
CA THR A 35 -41.35 11.69 -1.30
C THR A 35 -40.12 12.16 -2.07
N LEU A 36 -38.90 11.79 -1.63
CA LEU A 36 -37.66 12.05 -2.37
C LEU A 36 -37.48 11.11 -3.57
N LEU A 37 -38.30 10.05 -3.67
CA LEU A 37 -38.28 9.08 -4.75
C LEU A 37 -39.49 9.26 -5.69
N PRO A 38 -39.32 9.03 -7.00
CA PRO A 38 -40.44 8.80 -7.91
C PRO A 38 -41.38 7.72 -7.36
N GLU A 39 -42.68 7.87 -7.61
CA GLU A 39 -43.71 6.95 -7.08
C GLU A 39 -43.41 5.48 -7.39
N THR A 40 -42.84 5.21 -8.56
CA THR A 40 -42.46 3.88 -9.03
C THR A 40 -41.29 3.24 -8.27
N LEU A 41 -40.48 4.04 -7.56
CA LEU A 41 -39.29 3.62 -6.84
C LEU A 41 -39.45 3.62 -5.32
N ARG A 42 -40.64 3.99 -4.79
CA ARG A 42 -40.88 4.13 -3.34
C ARG A 42 -40.72 2.84 -2.54
N ASP A 43 -40.83 1.68 -3.20
CA ASP A 43 -40.62 0.37 -2.58
C ASP A 43 -39.12 0.00 -2.44
N PHE A 44 -38.23 0.86 -2.97
CA PHE A 44 -36.79 0.69 -2.92
C PHE A 44 -36.14 1.77 -2.05
N THR A 45 -34.94 1.47 -1.55
CA THR A 45 -34.10 2.39 -0.80
C THR A 45 -32.74 2.46 -1.48
N PRO A 46 -32.62 3.14 -2.64
CA PRO A 46 -31.33 3.27 -3.29
C PRO A 46 -30.38 4.09 -2.43
N ASP A 47 -29.08 3.89 -2.60
CA ASP A 47 -28.08 4.62 -1.81
C ASP A 47 -28.01 6.11 -2.18
N LEU A 48 -28.26 6.44 -3.44
CA LEU A 48 -28.21 7.82 -3.93
C LEU A 48 -29.17 8.01 -5.11
N ILE A 49 -29.88 9.14 -5.10
CA ILE A 49 -30.58 9.67 -6.27
C ILE A 49 -30.05 11.06 -6.60
N ALA A 50 -29.77 11.29 -7.88
CA ALA A 50 -29.37 12.59 -8.39
C ALA A 50 -30.33 13.04 -9.49
N SER A 51 -30.66 14.33 -9.51
CA SER A 51 -31.54 14.93 -10.52
C SER A 51 -30.92 16.17 -11.16
N ARG A 52 -31.14 16.34 -12.46
CA ARG A 52 -30.70 17.51 -13.23
C ARG A 52 -31.73 17.82 -14.30
N GLY A 53 -32.54 18.84 -14.05
CA GLY A 53 -33.72 19.11 -14.88
C GLY A 53 -34.71 17.95 -14.78
N ASP A 54 -34.96 17.28 -15.91
CA ASP A 54 -35.82 16.10 -16.04
C ASP A 54 -35.03 14.78 -16.11
N GLU A 55 -33.69 14.83 -15.98
CA GLU A 55 -32.85 13.63 -15.89
C GLU A 55 -32.78 13.12 -14.45
N ILE A 56 -32.86 11.79 -14.31
CA ILE A 56 -32.73 11.09 -13.03
C ILE A 56 -31.58 10.09 -13.12
N LEU A 57 -30.71 10.11 -12.13
CA LEU A 57 -29.67 9.11 -11.92
C LEU A 57 -29.94 8.42 -10.59
N VAL A 58 -30.09 7.10 -10.61
CA VAL A 58 -30.19 6.26 -9.41
C VAL A 58 -28.89 5.48 -9.30
N VAL A 59 -28.28 5.51 -8.11
CA VAL A 59 -26.98 4.89 -7.84
C VAL A 59 -27.11 3.89 -6.70
N GLU A 60 -26.53 2.71 -6.91
CA GLU A 60 -26.43 1.64 -5.91
C GLU A 60 -24.96 1.26 -5.68
N PHE A 61 -24.56 1.05 -4.44
CA PHE A 61 -23.24 0.52 -4.08
C PHE A 61 -23.39 -0.94 -3.68
N ALA A 62 -22.75 -1.83 -4.43
CA ALA A 62 -22.89 -3.28 -4.24
C ALA A 62 -21.53 -3.95 -4.02
N SER A 63 -21.42 -4.89 -3.08
CA SER A 63 -20.29 -5.83 -3.03
C SER A 63 -20.70 -7.16 -3.68
N ARG A 64 -19.75 -7.99 -4.13
CA ARG A 64 -20.12 -9.28 -4.74
C ARG A 64 -20.73 -10.26 -3.74
N GLN A 65 -20.50 -10.05 -2.44
CA GLN A 65 -21.05 -10.88 -1.36
C GLN A 65 -22.44 -10.40 -0.88
N THR A 66 -22.70 -9.09 -0.87
CA THR A 66 -23.96 -8.51 -0.39
C THR A 66 -24.96 -8.15 -1.48
N ALA A 67 -24.53 -8.17 -2.75
CA ALA A 67 -25.42 -7.96 -3.89
C ALA A 67 -26.50 -9.05 -3.93
N LYS A 68 -27.68 -8.72 -3.41
CA LYS A 68 -28.90 -9.46 -3.73
C LYS A 68 -29.23 -9.17 -5.20
N SER A 69 -28.69 -9.98 -6.11
CA SER A 69 -28.86 -9.84 -7.56
C SER A 69 -30.31 -9.54 -7.93
N GLU A 70 -31.27 -10.24 -7.30
CA GLU A 70 -32.70 -10.04 -7.56
C GLU A 70 -33.21 -8.63 -7.24
N GLN A 71 -32.73 -7.98 -6.16
CA GLN A 71 -33.15 -6.63 -5.78
C GLN A 71 -32.53 -5.57 -6.70
N ILE A 72 -31.24 -5.73 -7.05
CA ILE A 72 -30.55 -4.85 -7.99
C ILE A 72 -31.18 -4.96 -9.39
N ASP A 73 -31.51 -6.17 -9.83
CA ASP A 73 -32.18 -6.42 -11.10
C ASP A 73 -33.61 -5.84 -11.12
N ALA A 74 -34.35 -5.97 -10.01
CA ALA A 74 -35.68 -5.38 -9.87
C ALA A 74 -35.64 -3.84 -9.92
N LEU A 75 -34.70 -3.23 -9.19
CA LEU A 75 -34.49 -1.79 -9.18
C LEU A 75 -34.07 -1.29 -10.57
N SER A 76 -33.09 -1.93 -11.20
CA SER A 76 -32.62 -1.62 -12.55
C SER A 76 -33.76 -1.61 -13.57
N ARG A 77 -34.60 -2.66 -13.57
CA ARG A 77 -35.80 -2.73 -14.43
C ARG A 77 -36.77 -1.58 -14.17
N ARG A 78 -36.94 -1.18 -12.91
CA ARG A 78 -37.87 -0.12 -12.53
C ARG A 78 -37.37 1.27 -12.92
N VAL A 79 -36.06 1.50 -12.79
CA VAL A 79 -35.40 2.73 -13.25
C VAL A 79 -35.43 2.82 -14.78
N ALA A 80 -35.20 1.72 -15.51
CA ALA A 80 -35.26 1.69 -16.97
C ALA A 80 -36.66 2.03 -17.55
N ALA A 81 -37.71 1.86 -16.75
CA ALA A 81 -39.08 2.22 -17.14
C ALA A 81 -39.39 3.72 -16.98
N LEU A 82 -38.51 4.50 -16.34
CA LEU A 82 -38.67 5.94 -16.17
C LEU A 82 -38.09 6.72 -17.36
N PRO A 83 -38.76 7.78 -17.84
CA PRO A 83 -38.22 8.63 -18.89
C PRO A 83 -36.95 9.33 -18.39
N ARG A 84 -35.91 9.34 -19.23
CA ARG A 84 -34.62 10.02 -18.96
C ARG A 84 -33.97 9.62 -17.63
N ALA A 85 -34.18 8.38 -17.20
CA ALA A 85 -33.55 7.82 -16.02
C ALA A 85 -32.42 6.85 -16.38
N ARG A 86 -31.36 6.85 -15.59
CA ARG A 86 -30.24 5.90 -15.67
C ARG A 86 -29.96 5.28 -14.31
N PHE A 87 -29.52 4.03 -14.35
CA PHE A 87 -29.11 3.28 -13.17
C PHE A 87 -27.61 2.97 -13.26
N GLU A 88 -26.86 3.33 -12.23
CA GLU A 88 -25.42 3.07 -12.13
C GLU A 88 -25.12 2.25 -10.86
N VAL A 89 -24.34 1.18 -11.01
CA VAL A 89 -23.91 0.33 -9.90
C VAL A 89 -22.41 0.49 -9.69
N TYR A 90 -22.03 0.88 -8.48
CA TYR A 90 -20.64 0.96 -8.06
C TYR A 90 -20.28 -0.30 -7.28
N TRP A 91 -19.42 -1.13 -7.87
CA TRP A 91 -18.93 -2.33 -7.23
C TRP A 91 -17.87 -1.98 -6.17
N LEU A 92 -18.22 -2.14 -4.90
CA LEU A 92 -17.29 -2.08 -3.78
C LEU A 92 -16.42 -3.33 -3.84
N GLY A 93 -15.10 -3.16 -3.78
CA GLY A 93 -14.19 -4.29 -3.63
C GLY A 93 -14.55 -5.07 -2.36
N ASP A 94 -14.67 -6.39 -2.46
CA ASP A 94 -14.98 -7.22 -1.30
C ASP A 94 -13.84 -7.08 -0.28
N THR A 95 -14.16 -6.67 0.93
CA THR A 95 -13.35 -6.98 2.12
C THR A 95 -13.16 -8.50 2.17
N PRO A 96 -11.94 -9.04 2.07
CA PRO A 96 -11.65 -10.44 2.36
C PRO A 96 -12.25 -10.75 3.73
N GLU A 97 -13.02 -11.85 3.83
CA GLU A 97 -13.66 -12.28 5.09
C GLU A 97 -12.62 -12.45 6.22
N HIS A 98 -11.36 -12.72 5.86
CA HIS A 98 -10.24 -12.88 6.78
C HIS A 98 -8.95 -12.33 6.16
N GLU A 99 -8.03 -11.85 7.00
CA GLU A 99 -6.66 -11.56 6.59
C GLU A 99 -6.05 -12.82 5.95
N PRO A 100 -5.35 -12.72 4.80
CA PRO A 100 -4.71 -13.87 4.19
C PRO A 100 -3.74 -14.51 5.18
N ALA A 101 -3.90 -15.80 5.42
CA ALA A 101 -3.04 -16.51 6.36
C ALA A 101 -1.59 -16.46 5.84
N LEU A 102 -0.65 -16.10 6.73
CA LEU A 102 0.77 -16.02 6.41
C LEU A 102 1.29 -17.29 5.71
N LEU A 103 0.83 -18.46 6.16
CA LEU A 103 1.22 -19.75 5.61
C LEU A 103 0.80 -19.91 4.15
N ASP A 104 -0.34 -19.35 3.75
CA ASP A 104 -0.83 -19.39 2.38
C ASP A 104 -0.10 -18.39 1.49
N VAL A 105 0.25 -17.20 2.03
CA VAL A 105 1.14 -16.25 1.34
C VAL A 105 2.47 -16.92 1.00
N LEU A 106 3.12 -17.56 1.98
CA LEU A 106 4.41 -18.22 1.79
C LEU A 106 4.35 -19.41 0.82
N LYS A 107 3.29 -20.21 0.89
CA LYS A 107 3.04 -21.28 -0.10
C LYS A 107 2.95 -20.72 -1.51
N LEU A 108 2.16 -19.66 -1.70
CA LEU A 108 1.96 -19.03 -2.99
C LEU A 108 3.25 -18.40 -3.52
N THR A 109 4.08 -17.83 -2.65
CA THR A 109 5.42 -17.33 -3.04
C THR A 109 6.33 -18.46 -3.51
N ASN A 110 6.33 -19.61 -2.83
CA ASN A 110 7.10 -20.79 -3.27
C ASN A 110 6.58 -21.35 -4.60
N GLU A 111 5.26 -21.42 -4.79
CA GLU A 111 4.66 -21.80 -6.06
C GLU A 111 5.05 -20.85 -7.19
N ALA A 112 5.06 -19.54 -6.92
CA ALA A 112 5.50 -18.54 -7.90
C ALA A 112 6.93 -18.78 -8.38
N SER A 113 7.84 -19.13 -7.46
CA SER A 113 9.22 -19.48 -7.80
C SER A 113 9.27 -20.67 -8.77
N LEU A 114 8.56 -21.76 -8.46
CA LEU A 114 8.52 -22.96 -9.31
C LEU A 114 7.87 -22.69 -10.68
N ILE A 115 6.75 -21.95 -10.70
CA ILE A 115 6.02 -21.62 -11.93
C ILE A 115 6.86 -20.72 -12.83
N SER A 116 7.63 -19.80 -12.25
CA SER A 116 8.43 -18.83 -13.01
C SER A 116 9.51 -19.48 -13.91
N GLU A 117 9.99 -20.67 -13.54
CA GLU A 117 10.93 -21.44 -14.35
C GLU A 117 10.29 -21.97 -15.64
N LEU A 118 8.99 -22.26 -15.60
CA LEU A 118 8.21 -22.76 -16.75
C LEU A 118 7.58 -21.62 -17.55
N SER A 119 7.03 -20.63 -16.86
CA SER A 119 6.34 -19.48 -17.44
C SER A 119 6.60 -18.23 -16.60
N PRO A 120 7.51 -17.34 -17.05
CA PRO A 120 7.80 -16.10 -16.34
C PRO A 120 6.56 -15.21 -16.13
N ALA A 121 5.66 -15.18 -17.12
CA ALA A 121 4.41 -14.43 -17.01
C ALA A 121 3.50 -14.99 -15.91
N ALA A 122 3.30 -16.31 -15.87
CA ALA A 122 2.49 -16.94 -14.82
C ALA A 122 3.16 -16.79 -13.45
N GLY A 123 4.48 -16.96 -13.37
CA GLY A 123 5.25 -16.76 -12.14
C GLY A 123 5.11 -15.34 -11.59
N LEU A 124 5.15 -14.31 -12.44
CA LEU A 124 4.91 -12.92 -12.03
C LEU A 124 3.48 -12.73 -11.48
N LEU A 125 2.47 -13.27 -12.14
CA LEU A 125 1.07 -13.16 -11.65
C LEU A 125 0.89 -13.83 -10.29
N THR A 126 1.46 -15.03 -10.11
CA THR A 126 1.41 -15.76 -8.83
C THR A 126 2.19 -15.02 -7.74
N ALA A 127 3.39 -14.51 -8.05
CA ALA A 127 4.18 -13.72 -7.12
C ALA A 127 3.46 -12.41 -6.73
N TRP A 128 2.76 -11.77 -7.66
CA TRP A 128 1.98 -10.57 -7.39
C TRP A 128 0.81 -10.84 -6.44
N ALA A 129 0.10 -11.95 -6.63
CA ALA A 129 -0.97 -12.35 -5.72
C ALA A 129 -0.44 -12.62 -4.30
N ALA A 130 0.74 -13.24 -4.18
CA ALA A 130 1.40 -13.42 -2.89
C ALA A 130 1.82 -12.09 -2.25
N LEU A 131 2.38 -11.16 -3.05
CA LEU A 131 2.73 -9.81 -2.59
C LEU A 131 1.54 -9.07 -2.01
N GLU A 132 0.37 -9.13 -2.67
CA GLU A 132 -0.85 -8.47 -2.20
C GLU A 132 -1.22 -8.94 -0.78
N GLY A 133 -1.10 -10.24 -0.49
CA GLY A 133 -1.28 -10.78 0.85
C GLY A 133 -0.18 -10.38 1.84
N ALA A 134 1.08 -10.35 1.40
CA ALA A 134 2.20 -9.93 2.23
C ALA A 134 2.13 -8.45 2.63
N ILE A 135 1.69 -7.56 1.74
CA ILE A 135 1.48 -6.13 2.03
C ILE A 135 0.41 -5.97 3.11
N THR A 136 -0.70 -6.70 3.00
CA THR A 136 -1.74 -6.67 4.05
C THR A 136 -1.18 -7.13 5.39
N HIS A 137 -0.46 -8.25 5.41
CA HIS A 137 0.14 -8.76 6.65
C HIS A 137 1.14 -7.80 7.30
N PHE A 138 2.01 -7.20 6.48
CA PHE A 138 2.99 -6.22 6.92
C PHE A 138 2.32 -4.95 7.47
N ALA A 139 1.31 -4.43 6.75
CA ALA A 139 0.55 -3.27 7.21
C ALA A 139 -0.20 -3.52 8.52
N THR A 140 -0.78 -4.71 8.72
CA THR A 140 -1.42 -5.09 9.98
C THR A 140 -0.43 -5.08 11.13
N LYS A 141 0.75 -5.69 10.95
CA LYS A 141 1.81 -5.71 11.98
C LYS A 141 2.35 -4.33 12.30
N ALA A 142 2.43 -3.45 11.31
CA ALA A 142 2.85 -2.06 11.50
C ALA A 142 1.77 -1.17 12.17
N GLY A 143 0.57 -1.69 12.44
CA GLY A 143 -0.54 -0.91 12.99
C GLY A 143 -1.23 0.00 11.95
N GLU A 144 -0.95 -0.21 10.67
CA GLU A 144 -1.42 0.63 9.56
C GLU A 144 -2.71 0.12 8.91
N ALA A 145 -3.08 -1.13 9.16
CA ALA A 145 -4.32 -1.73 8.65
C ALA A 145 -5.48 -1.61 9.66
N SER A 146 -5.96 -0.38 9.92
CA SER A 146 -7.14 -0.16 10.79
C SER A 146 -8.48 -0.54 10.12
N SER A 147 -8.50 -0.61 8.79
CA SER A 147 -9.62 -1.05 7.97
C SER A 147 -9.08 -1.73 6.72
N TRP A 148 -9.90 -2.54 6.05
CA TRP A 148 -9.49 -3.13 4.79
C TRP A 148 -9.24 -2.04 3.74
N GLN A 149 -8.11 -2.18 3.04
CA GLN A 149 -7.71 -1.32 1.96
C GLN A 149 -7.10 -2.18 0.84
N PRO A 150 -7.26 -1.78 -0.43
CA PRO A 150 -6.61 -2.45 -1.54
C PRO A 150 -5.09 -2.33 -1.38
N PRO A 151 -4.33 -3.39 -1.71
CA PRO A 151 -2.88 -3.45 -1.50
C PRO A 151 -2.12 -2.25 -2.06
N ARG A 152 -2.55 -1.69 -3.20
CA ARG A 152 -1.92 -0.50 -3.79
C ARG A 152 -1.98 0.74 -2.89
N ARG A 153 -3.08 0.92 -2.15
CA ARG A 153 -3.20 2.04 -1.20
C ARG A 153 -2.36 1.81 0.04
N LEU A 154 -2.40 0.60 0.59
CA LEU A 154 -1.51 0.22 1.69
C LEU A 154 -0.06 0.48 1.32
N LEU A 155 0.35 0.10 0.10
CA LEU A 155 1.70 0.33 -0.39
C LEU A 155 2.06 1.82 -0.42
N SER A 156 1.16 2.69 -0.90
CA SER A 156 1.39 4.14 -0.87
C SER A 156 1.46 4.70 0.56
N THR A 157 0.60 4.23 1.46
CA THR A 157 0.62 4.63 2.88
C THR A 157 1.92 4.22 3.56
N LEU A 158 2.34 2.96 3.39
CA LEU A 158 3.58 2.44 3.95
C LEU A 158 4.80 3.23 3.45
N SER A 159 4.87 3.51 2.15
CA SER A 159 5.95 4.33 1.59
C SER A 159 5.94 5.77 2.12
N SER A 160 4.76 6.41 2.22
CA SER A 160 4.67 7.77 2.77
C SER A 160 5.08 7.90 4.24
N LYS A 161 5.10 6.77 4.96
CA LYS A 161 5.52 6.68 6.37
C LYS A 161 6.97 6.22 6.54
N GLY A 162 7.73 6.05 5.45
CA GLY A 162 9.09 5.53 5.48
C GLY A 162 9.15 4.05 5.88
N LEU A 163 8.04 3.29 5.83
CA LEU A 163 8.02 1.85 6.14
C LEU A 163 8.34 0.98 4.92
N ILE A 164 8.35 1.57 3.72
CA ILE A 164 8.82 0.97 2.47
C ILE A 164 9.65 2.01 1.75
N ASN A 165 10.86 1.63 1.33
CA ASN A 165 11.78 2.49 0.60
C ASN A 165 11.15 3.04 -0.69
N GLU A 166 11.45 4.28 -1.04
CA GLU A 166 10.95 4.90 -2.29
C GLU A 166 11.37 4.08 -3.52
N ALA A 167 12.61 3.57 -3.53
CA ALA A 167 13.11 2.71 -4.61
C ALA A 167 12.30 1.41 -4.76
N ASP A 168 11.91 0.78 -3.65
CA ASP A 168 11.06 -0.41 -3.65
C ASP A 168 9.65 -0.07 -4.13
N PHE A 169 9.07 1.02 -3.62
CA PHE A 169 7.77 1.52 -4.05
C PHE A 169 7.72 1.73 -5.57
N ASP A 170 8.68 2.47 -6.12
CA ASP A 170 8.79 2.75 -7.54
C ASP A 170 8.93 1.49 -8.38
N ARG A 171 9.73 0.53 -7.91
CA ARG A 171 9.90 -0.75 -8.58
C ARG A 171 8.60 -1.55 -8.60
N LEU A 172 7.87 -1.58 -7.49
CA LEU A 172 6.56 -2.24 -7.40
C LEU A 172 5.51 -1.57 -8.29
N ILE A 173 5.51 -0.25 -8.41
CA ILE A 173 4.62 0.46 -9.35
C ILE A 173 4.93 0.06 -10.80
N LYS A 174 6.20 -0.02 -11.19
CA LYS A 174 6.61 -0.53 -12.52
C LYS A 174 6.12 -1.96 -12.75
N LEU A 175 6.29 -2.85 -11.77
CA LEU A 175 5.82 -4.24 -11.84
C LEU A 175 4.29 -4.38 -11.87
N SER A 176 3.57 -3.51 -11.19
CA SER A 176 2.10 -3.46 -11.25
C SER A 176 1.60 -3.19 -12.68
N THR A 177 2.30 -2.31 -13.39
CA THR A 177 1.98 -1.98 -14.79
C THR A 177 2.22 -3.19 -15.69
N LEU A 178 3.34 -3.89 -15.50
CA LEU A 178 3.66 -5.12 -16.22
C LEU A 178 2.62 -6.22 -15.96
N ARG A 179 2.21 -6.42 -14.70
CA ARG A 179 1.15 -7.35 -14.30
C ARG A 179 -0.18 -7.03 -15.00
N ASN A 180 -0.56 -5.76 -15.09
CA ASN A 180 -1.78 -5.34 -15.77
C ASN A 180 -1.74 -5.65 -17.27
N ILE A 181 -0.59 -5.45 -17.92
CA ILE A 181 -0.41 -5.77 -19.34
C ILE A 181 -0.57 -7.29 -19.57
N ILE A 182 0.11 -8.10 -18.76
CA ILE A 182 0.06 -9.57 -18.87
C ILE A 182 -1.36 -10.09 -18.61
N ALA A 183 -2.03 -9.60 -17.57
CA ALA A 183 -3.34 -10.09 -17.17
C ALA A 183 -4.47 -9.65 -18.12
N HIS A 184 -4.44 -8.41 -18.62
CA HIS A 184 -5.59 -7.82 -19.32
C HIS A 184 -5.39 -7.65 -20.83
N GLN A 185 -4.16 -7.43 -21.29
CA GLN A 185 -3.92 -7.09 -22.70
C GLN A 185 -3.54 -8.29 -23.56
N GLY A 186 -3.36 -9.48 -22.95
CA GLY A 186 -3.07 -10.73 -23.68
C GLY A 186 -1.81 -10.68 -24.55
N ARG A 187 -0.94 -9.70 -24.34
CA ARG A 187 0.33 -9.57 -25.07
C ARG A 187 1.35 -10.49 -24.42
N PRO A 188 2.05 -11.35 -25.18
CA PRO A 188 3.14 -12.16 -24.65
C PRO A 188 4.32 -11.24 -24.33
N MET A 189 4.28 -10.62 -23.15
CA MET A 189 5.44 -10.01 -22.52
C MET A 189 6.07 -11.05 -21.60
N THR A 190 7.39 -11.18 -21.71
CA THR A 190 8.16 -12.01 -20.80
C THR A 190 8.80 -11.10 -19.77
N PRO A 191 8.36 -11.13 -18.49
CA PRO A 191 9.03 -10.41 -17.42
C PRO A 191 10.50 -10.81 -17.31
N ALA A 192 11.34 -9.88 -16.88
CA ALA A 192 12.72 -10.21 -16.58
C ALA A 192 12.78 -11.14 -15.37
N ARG A 193 13.65 -12.16 -15.43
CA ARG A 193 13.86 -13.09 -14.29
C ARG A 193 14.26 -12.36 -13.01
N ALA A 194 15.06 -11.30 -13.12
CA ALA A 194 15.49 -10.48 -12.00
C ALA A 194 14.31 -9.75 -11.31
N ASP A 195 13.26 -9.41 -12.05
CA ASP A 195 12.07 -8.76 -11.50
C ASP A 195 11.17 -9.75 -10.75
N ILE A 196 11.00 -10.95 -11.30
CA ILE A 196 10.27 -12.02 -10.60
C ILE A 196 11.00 -12.42 -9.33
N LYS A 197 12.34 -12.61 -9.42
CA LYS A 197 13.18 -12.93 -8.27
C LYS A 197 13.06 -11.87 -7.18
N TYR A 198 13.20 -10.59 -7.55
CA TYR A 198 13.00 -9.47 -6.63
C TYR A 198 11.61 -9.53 -5.97
N LEU A 199 10.55 -9.74 -6.76
CA LEU A 199 9.18 -9.77 -6.24
C LEU A 199 8.98 -10.89 -5.21
N ILE A 200 9.54 -12.08 -5.46
CA ILE A 200 9.50 -13.22 -4.55
C ILE A 200 10.27 -12.92 -3.27
N GLU A 201 11.52 -12.47 -3.37
CA GLU A 201 12.38 -12.17 -2.22
C GLU A 201 11.77 -11.04 -1.36
N PHE A 202 11.29 -9.97 -1.99
CA PHE A 202 10.61 -8.87 -1.32
C PHE A 202 9.33 -9.34 -0.62
N THR A 203 8.52 -10.17 -1.28
CA THR A 203 7.29 -10.76 -0.68
C THR A 203 7.63 -11.60 0.55
N GLN A 204 8.68 -12.43 0.48
CA GLN A 204 9.11 -13.25 1.63
C GLN A 204 9.57 -12.39 2.80
N ARG A 205 10.39 -11.35 2.56
CA ARG A 205 10.84 -10.43 3.61
C ARG A 205 9.67 -9.70 4.27
N LEU A 206 8.73 -9.17 3.48
CA LEU A 206 7.52 -8.52 4.02
C LEU A 206 6.68 -9.50 4.84
N ALA A 207 6.34 -10.66 4.29
CA ALA A 207 5.47 -11.63 4.93
C ALA A 207 6.06 -12.15 6.26
N THR A 208 7.38 -12.36 6.31
CA THR A 208 8.06 -12.85 7.52
C THR A 208 8.40 -11.73 8.51
N GLY A 209 8.18 -10.47 8.17
CA GLY A 209 8.53 -9.32 9.02
C GLY A 209 10.05 -9.06 9.08
N LYS A 210 10.80 -9.58 8.12
CA LYS A 210 12.25 -9.38 7.97
C LYS A 210 12.62 -8.16 7.14
N TYR A 211 11.64 -7.55 6.49
CA TYR A 211 11.84 -6.30 5.76
C TYR A 211 11.94 -5.13 6.75
N ILE A 212 12.96 -4.30 6.54
CA ILE A 212 13.15 -3.02 7.22
C ILE A 212 13.58 -1.99 6.17
N SER A 213 13.03 -0.77 6.24
CA SER A 213 13.39 0.31 5.33
C SER A 213 14.72 0.97 5.72
N SER A 214 15.36 1.66 4.78
CA SER A 214 16.54 2.46 5.05
C SER A 214 16.27 3.58 6.05
N ASP A 215 15.07 4.18 5.99
CA ASP A 215 14.63 5.21 6.95
C ASP A 215 14.56 4.66 8.38
N GLN A 216 13.98 3.46 8.56
CA GLN A 216 13.90 2.82 9.87
C GLN A 216 15.28 2.38 10.38
N MET A 217 16.16 1.92 9.50
CA MET A 217 17.55 1.60 9.86
C MET A 217 18.31 2.84 10.31
N ALA A 218 18.16 3.96 9.58
CA ALA A 218 18.77 5.23 9.94
C ALA A 218 18.21 5.79 11.25
N GLU A 219 16.89 5.73 11.45
CA GLU A 219 16.23 6.16 12.70
C GLU A 219 16.76 5.34 13.89
N TRP A 220 16.75 4.01 13.79
CA TRP A 220 17.31 3.15 14.83
C TRP A 220 18.78 3.48 15.10
N PHE A 221 19.59 3.69 14.07
CA PHE A 221 21.00 4.00 14.24
C PHE A 221 21.19 5.33 14.97
N LEU A 222 20.48 6.38 14.58
CA LEU A 222 20.52 7.70 15.21
C LEU A 222 19.92 7.71 16.61
N GLU A 223 19.13 6.72 17.00
CA GLU A 223 18.70 6.53 18.39
C GLU A 223 19.84 6.04 19.29
N HIS A 224 20.77 5.23 18.76
CA HIS A 224 21.82 4.53 19.52
C HIS A 224 23.22 5.14 19.40
N TYR A 225 23.47 5.85 18.29
CA TYR A 225 24.76 6.49 17.99
C TYR A 225 24.58 7.99 17.79
N GLU A 226 25.63 8.76 18.06
CA GLU A 226 25.65 10.20 17.82
C GLU A 226 26.99 10.69 17.29
N ASP A 227 26.97 11.90 16.73
CA ASP A 227 28.19 12.57 16.26
C ASP A 227 29.16 12.79 17.44
N PRO A 228 30.44 12.42 17.29
CA PRO A 228 31.52 12.67 18.24
C PRO A 228 31.55 14.09 18.81
N VAL A 229 31.17 15.11 18.03
CA VAL A 229 31.10 16.52 18.46
C VAL A 229 30.24 16.73 19.70
N ASN A 230 29.24 15.88 19.91
CA ASN A 230 28.30 16.00 21.01
C ASN A 230 28.83 15.43 22.32
N GLN A 231 29.87 14.59 22.28
CA GLN A 231 30.37 13.88 23.46
C GLN A 231 31.87 14.03 23.72
N LEU A 232 32.67 14.20 22.67
CA LEU A 232 34.12 14.11 22.72
C LEU A 232 34.79 15.49 22.61
N PRO A 233 35.89 15.74 23.35
CA PRO A 233 36.67 16.93 23.18
C PRO A 233 37.38 16.93 21.82
N TYR A 234 37.43 18.10 21.17
CA TYR A 234 38.16 18.30 19.91
C TYR A 234 39.58 18.83 20.20
N ASP A 235 40.59 18.17 19.64
CA ASP A 235 41.97 18.66 19.71
C ASP A 235 42.35 19.45 18.44
N HIS A 236 42.50 20.76 18.59
CA HIS A 236 42.87 21.66 17.50
C HIS A 236 44.32 21.49 17.01
N HIS A 237 45.21 20.83 17.77
CA HIS A 237 46.60 20.59 17.36
C HIS A 237 46.72 19.37 16.45
N GLU A 238 45.96 18.30 16.73
CA GLU A 238 45.92 17.08 15.90
C GLU A 238 44.83 17.12 14.83
N GLY A 239 43.82 17.99 14.99
CA GLY A 239 42.75 18.20 14.01
C GLY A 239 41.66 17.13 14.06
N GLY A 240 41.34 16.59 15.24
CA GLY A 240 40.36 15.50 15.38
C GLY A 240 39.80 15.32 16.80
N TYR A 241 38.85 14.40 16.93
CA TYR A 241 38.28 13.99 18.23
C TYR A 241 39.14 12.93 18.91
N GLN A 242 39.16 12.97 20.25
CA GLN A 242 39.81 11.94 21.05
C GLN A 242 38.82 10.82 21.37
N TYR A 243 38.94 9.72 20.62
CA TYR A 243 38.11 8.52 20.80
C TYR A 243 38.59 7.65 21.96
N PHE A 244 37.64 7.01 22.64
CA PHE A 244 37.87 6.01 23.69
C PHE A 244 37.17 4.70 23.29
N ASP A 245 36.74 3.88 24.25
CA ASP A 245 36.11 2.58 23.98
C ASP A 245 34.74 2.66 23.27
N ASN A 246 34.18 3.85 23.08
CA ASN A 246 32.85 4.08 22.53
C ASN A 246 32.83 4.52 21.05
N GLY A 247 33.97 4.40 20.33
CA GLY A 247 34.10 4.71 18.91
C GLY A 247 35.55 4.84 18.45
N PRO A 248 35.82 5.26 17.21
CA PRO A 248 34.82 5.52 16.17
C PRO A 248 34.23 4.21 15.65
N HIS A 249 32.94 4.22 15.35
CA HIS A 249 32.26 3.10 14.72
C HIS A 249 31.91 3.41 13.26
N ASP A 250 32.01 2.38 12.41
CA ASP A 250 31.52 2.42 11.03
C ASP A 250 30.01 2.12 11.00
N ALA A 251 29.23 3.01 10.39
CA ALA A 251 27.78 2.86 10.35
C ALA A 251 27.35 1.62 9.54
N GLY A 252 28.07 1.32 8.46
CA GLY A 252 27.78 0.17 7.61
C GLY A 252 27.99 -1.15 8.33
N ASP A 253 29.09 -1.29 9.07
CA ASP A 253 29.38 -2.50 9.85
C ASP A 253 28.33 -2.74 10.94
N ILE A 254 27.93 -1.68 11.67
CA ILE A 254 26.86 -1.77 12.67
C ILE A 254 25.53 -2.17 12.02
N MET A 255 25.13 -1.51 10.93
CA MET A 255 23.85 -1.79 10.29
C MET A 255 23.80 -3.19 9.67
N ARG A 256 24.90 -3.69 9.09
CA ARG A 256 24.99 -5.08 8.59
C ARG A 256 24.83 -6.10 9.70
N ASP A 257 25.48 -5.88 10.84
CA ASP A 257 25.37 -6.76 12.00
C ASP A 257 23.96 -6.73 12.60
N LYS A 258 23.38 -5.53 12.74
CA LYS A 258 22.06 -5.36 13.32
C LYS A 258 20.92 -5.86 12.44
N PHE A 259 21.03 -5.68 11.13
CA PHE A 259 19.98 -5.97 10.16
C PHE A 259 20.46 -6.99 9.11
N PRO A 260 20.75 -8.24 9.50
CA PRO A 260 21.37 -9.24 8.62
C PRO A 260 20.46 -9.70 7.47
N ASP A 261 19.16 -9.42 7.54
CA ASP A 261 18.18 -9.72 6.50
C ASP A 261 17.94 -8.54 5.51
N ALA A 262 18.54 -7.37 5.77
CA ALA A 262 18.49 -6.23 4.86
C ALA A 262 19.34 -6.49 3.62
N THR A 263 19.01 -5.86 2.48
CA THR A 263 19.89 -5.94 1.32
C THR A 263 21.04 -4.93 1.47
N GLU A 264 22.18 -5.21 0.83
CA GLU A 264 23.28 -4.24 0.79
C GLU A 264 22.84 -2.88 0.23
N ALA A 265 21.91 -2.86 -0.73
CA ALA A 265 21.38 -1.59 -1.25
C ALA A 265 20.57 -0.82 -0.20
N ASP A 266 19.78 -1.52 0.62
CA ASP A 266 19.02 -0.89 1.71
C ASP A 266 19.98 -0.34 2.79
N ILE A 267 21.04 -1.09 3.12
CA ILE A 267 22.08 -0.69 4.08
C ILE A 267 22.88 0.51 3.57
N GLU A 268 23.36 0.47 2.32
CA GLU A 268 24.09 1.57 1.70
C GLU A 268 23.26 2.86 1.69
N GLU A 269 21.95 2.76 1.45
CA GLU A 269 21.04 3.92 1.54
C GLU A 269 20.91 4.43 2.98
N ALA A 270 20.73 3.56 3.96
CA ALA A 270 20.66 3.97 5.37
C ALA A 270 21.95 4.62 5.87
N VAL A 271 23.11 4.08 5.46
CA VAL A 271 24.43 4.68 5.72
C VAL A 271 24.49 6.07 5.10
N ARG A 272 24.07 6.23 3.85
CA ARG A 272 24.01 7.53 3.17
C ARG A 272 23.21 8.55 3.98
N LEU A 273 22.03 8.15 4.48
CA LEU A 273 21.12 9.02 5.24
C LEU A 273 21.75 9.51 6.55
N VAL A 274 22.47 8.64 7.27
CA VAL A 274 23.13 9.06 8.52
C VAL A 274 24.41 9.84 8.26
N GLU A 275 25.16 9.49 7.20
CA GLU A 275 26.41 10.16 6.82
C GLU A 275 26.22 11.59 6.30
N GLU A 276 24.99 12.01 5.99
CA GLU A 276 24.67 13.42 5.79
C GLU A 276 24.93 14.27 7.05
N THR A 277 24.91 13.64 8.23
CA THR A 277 25.16 14.30 9.52
C THR A 277 26.61 14.15 9.97
N SER A 278 27.15 12.93 9.95
CA SER A 278 28.51 12.65 10.42
C SER A 278 29.12 11.43 9.77
N THR A 279 30.44 11.42 9.59
CA THR A 279 31.17 10.26 9.03
C THR A 279 31.80 9.38 10.11
N ASP A 280 31.88 9.87 11.35
CA ASP A 280 32.39 9.12 12.49
C ASP A 280 31.27 9.03 13.53
N TRP A 281 31.18 7.89 14.24
CA TRP A 281 30.09 7.65 15.19
C TRP A 281 30.59 7.16 16.54
N VAL A 282 29.94 7.65 17.60
CA VAL A 282 30.14 7.15 18.95
C VAL A 282 28.84 6.63 19.55
N THR A 283 28.94 5.60 20.39
CA THR A 283 27.78 5.08 21.12
C THR A 283 27.24 6.15 22.07
N LYS A 284 25.92 6.34 22.10
CA LYS A 284 25.27 7.28 23.04
C LYS A 284 25.43 6.84 24.49
N ARG A 285 25.41 7.80 25.42
CA ARG A 285 25.49 7.49 26.86
C ARG A 285 24.17 6.91 27.36
N GLY A 286 24.24 5.75 28.04
CA GLY A 286 23.08 5.11 28.66
C GLY A 286 22.24 4.26 27.71
N THR A 287 22.64 4.13 26.44
CA THR A 287 22.20 3.05 25.56
C THR A 287 23.19 1.90 25.76
N GLU A 288 22.72 0.73 26.20
CA GLU A 288 23.58 -0.46 26.19
C GLU A 288 24.02 -0.72 24.74
N PRO A 289 25.31 -1.04 24.50
CA PRO A 289 25.70 -1.56 23.20
C PRO A 289 24.87 -2.82 22.95
N PRO A 290 24.26 -2.99 21.77
CA PRO A 290 23.46 -4.17 21.50
C PRO A 290 24.35 -5.42 21.58
N ASP A 291 23.91 -6.41 22.37
CA ASP A 291 24.34 -7.81 22.29
C ASP A 291 24.06 -8.39 20.89
#